data_AF-A0A284RCH9-F1
#
_entry.id   AF-A0A284RCH9-F1
#
_cell.length_a   1.000
_cell.length_b   1.000
_cell.length_c   1.000
_cell.angle_alpha   90.00
_cell.angle_beta   90.00
_cell.angle_gamma   90.00
#
_symmetry.space_group_name_H-M   'P 1'
#
loop_
_entity.id
_entity.type
_entity.pdbx_description
1 polymer ?
#
loop_
_entity_poly.entity_id
_entity_poly.type
_entity_poly.pdbx_seq_one_letter_code
_entity_poly.pdbx_strand_id
1 'polypeptide(L)'
;MFLSREKREFLGPYLPEYRRVKAVAKQRPRLFAQFQSCLWLAWSKRWLPELRAPDPEDADAVRHWNRCRQRDLLVIIRTLALWEPFYAEGRKKKKAGPAELYSIRIRSEDSAQLSGTRRSDRVPKPTKRPDGTS
;
A
#
# COMPACT_ATOMS: atom_id res chain seq x y z
N MET A 1 13.16 -6.36 -4.21
CA MET A 1 13.94 -6.15 -2.98
C MET A 1 13.09 -6.57 -1.79
N PHE A 2 13.38 -7.72 -1.18
CA PHE A 2 12.69 -8.13 0.05
C PHE A 2 13.32 -7.40 1.23
N LEU A 3 12.61 -6.42 1.79
CA LEU A 3 13.04 -5.72 2.99
C LEU A 3 12.85 -6.63 4.21
N SER A 4 13.86 -6.76 5.07
CA SER A 4 13.75 -7.54 6.30
C SER A 4 12.58 -7.02 7.17
N ARG A 5 12.03 -7.89 8.02
CA ARG A 5 10.94 -7.51 8.94
C ARG A 5 11.36 -6.34 9.84
N GLU A 6 12.56 -6.40 10.39
CA GLU A 6 13.11 -5.35 11.26
C GLU A 6 13.20 -3.99 10.55
N LYS A 7 13.72 -3.96 9.32
CA LYS A 7 13.80 -2.74 8.51
C LYS A 7 12.42 -2.16 8.19
N ARG A 8 11.40 -3.01 8.02
CA ARG A 8 10.01 -2.56 7.84
C ARG A 8 9.44 -1.98 9.12
N GLU A 9 9.66 -2.64 10.26
CA GLU A 9 9.19 -2.17 11.57
C GLU A 9 9.83 -0.83 11.94
N PHE A 10 11.11 -0.65 11.65
CA PHE A 10 11.78 0.65 11.82
C PHE A 10 11.20 1.75 10.94
N LEU A 11 10.90 1.47 9.66
CA LEU A 11 10.39 2.48 8.75
C LEU A 11 8.90 2.79 8.97
N GLY A 12 8.15 1.89 9.61
CA GLY A 12 6.72 2.03 9.88
C GLY A 12 6.32 3.39 10.48
N PRO A 13 6.94 3.82 11.60
CA PRO A 13 6.68 5.12 12.22
C PRO A 13 6.91 6.33 11.31
N TYR A 14 7.76 6.21 10.30
CA TYR A 14 8.08 7.31 9.38
C TYR A 14 7.13 7.39 8.18
N LEU A 15 6.27 6.40 7.95
CA LEU A 15 5.36 6.38 6.79
C LEU A 15 4.31 7.51 6.79
N PRO A 16 3.65 7.84 7.92
CA PRO A 16 2.73 8.98 7.96
C PRO A 16 3.45 10.30 7.65
N GLU A 17 4.64 10.50 8.22
CA GLU A 17 5.44 11.69 7.96
C GLU A 17 5.87 11.78 6.51
N TYR A 18 6.39 10.68 5.94
CA TYR A 18 6.73 10.58 4.52
C TYR A 18 5.57 11.00 3.63
N ARG A 19 4.35 10.51 3.88
CA ARG A 19 3.15 10.87 3.10
C ARG A 19 2.85 12.38 3.20
N ARG A 20 2.90 12.95 4.40
CA ARG A 20 2.67 14.38 4.65
C ARG A 20 3.68 15.25 3.90
N VAL A 21 4.98 14.99 4.08
CA VAL A 21 6.03 15.79 3.42
C VAL A 21 6.06 15.57 1.92
N LYS A 22 5.72 14.36 1.44
CA LYS A 22 5.67 14.06 0.01
C LYS A 22 4.54 14.82 -0.70
N ALA A 23 3.39 14.97 -0.06
CA ALA A 23 2.26 15.71 -0.61
C ALA A 23 2.60 17.18 -0.90
N VAL A 24 3.40 17.81 -0.04
CA VAL A 24 3.80 19.22 -0.17
C VAL A 24 5.18 19.41 -0.81
N ALA A 25 5.86 18.34 -1.23
CA ALA A 25 7.26 18.40 -1.67
C ALA A 25 7.51 19.35 -2.85
N LYS A 26 6.53 19.53 -3.75
CA LYS A 26 6.62 20.50 -4.86
C LYS A 26 6.64 21.96 -4.36
N GLN A 27 5.89 22.25 -3.30
CA GLN A 27 5.73 23.60 -2.75
C GLN A 27 6.79 23.90 -1.68
N ARG A 28 7.21 22.88 -0.93
CA ARG A 28 8.16 22.97 0.19
C ARG A 28 9.28 21.94 0.05
N PRO A 29 10.17 22.08 -0.94
CA PRO A 29 11.22 21.09 -1.21
C PRO A 29 12.19 20.92 -0.04
N ARG A 30 12.42 21.99 0.75
CA ARG A 30 13.30 21.96 1.93
C ARG A 30 12.80 20.99 3.00
N LEU A 31 11.49 20.93 3.26
CA LEU A 31 10.92 19.99 4.24
C LEU A 31 11.15 18.54 3.82
N PHE A 32 11.01 18.26 2.52
CA PHE A 32 11.25 16.92 1.99
C PHE A 32 12.73 16.53 2.08
N ALA A 33 13.65 17.45 1.74
CA ALA A 33 15.08 17.22 1.88
C ALA A 33 15.52 17.03 3.34
N GLN A 34 14.95 17.80 4.27
CA GLN A 34 15.19 17.66 5.71
C GLN A 34 14.71 16.29 6.20
N PHE A 35 13.49 15.89 5.83
CA PHE A 35 12.97 14.55 6.14
C PHE A 35 13.91 13.45 5.63
N GLN A 36 14.36 13.52 4.37
CA GLN A 36 15.28 12.55 3.79
C GLN A 36 16.60 12.47 4.55
N SER A 37 17.16 13.63 4.93
CA SER A 37 18.43 13.70 5.66
C SER A 37 18.30 13.11 7.07
N CYS A 38 17.24 13.47 7.80
CA CYS A 38 16.97 12.93 9.14
C CYS A 38 16.73 11.42 9.12
N LEU A 39 15.92 10.95 8.17
CA LEU A 39 15.66 9.52 8.00
C LEU A 39 16.94 8.76 7.66
N TRP A 40 17.78 9.32 6.78
CA TRP A 40 19.08 8.74 6.45
C TRP A 40 19.98 8.64 7.67
N LEU A 41 20.11 9.70 8.48
CA LEU A 41 20.92 9.67 9.70
C LEU A 41 20.44 8.61 10.69
N ALA A 42 19.12 8.48 10.87
CA ALA A 42 18.56 7.46 11.74
C ALA A 42 18.82 6.04 11.21
N TRP A 43 18.69 5.86 9.89
CA TRP A 43 18.95 4.59 9.22
C TRP A 43 20.44 4.21 9.28
N SER A 44 21.32 5.10 8.85
CA SER A 44 22.76 4.82 8.79
C SER A 44 23.33 4.50 10.16
N LYS A 45 22.90 5.20 11.23
CA LYS A 45 23.31 4.88 12.61
C LYS A 45 22.96 3.45 13.02
N ARG A 46 21.80 2.94 12.62
CA ARG A 46 21.33 1.61 13.03
C ARG A 46 21.91 0.48 12.18
N TRP A 47 22.16 0.72 10.90
CA TRP A 47 22.69 -0.30 9.97
C TRP A 47 24.11 -0.05 9.51
N LEU A 48 24.87 0.85 10.16
CA LEU A 48 26.24 1.19 9.80
C LEU A 48 27.13 -0.04 9.56
N PRO A 49 27.09 -1.10 10.40
CA PRO A 49 27.92 -2.28 10.18
C PRO A 49 27.57 -3.07 8.91
N GLU A 50 26.31 -3.03 8.48
CA GLU A 50 25.86 -3.69 7.23
C GLU A 50 26.13 -2.83 6.00
N LEU A 51 26.17 -1.51 6.19
CA LEU A 51 26.40 -0.52 5.17
C LEU A 51 27.91 -0.41 4.95
N ARG A 52 28.49 -1.29 4.11
CA ARG A 52 29.90 -1.20 3.67
C ARG A 52 30.21 0.20 3.16
N ALA A 53 30.74 1.04 4.04
CA ALA A 53 31.08 2.42 3.75
C ALA A 53 32.42 2.48 3.01
N PRO A 54 32.62 3.48 2.14
CA PRO A 54 33.93 3.75 1.55
C PRO A 54 34.91 4.22 2.64
N ASP A 55 36.19 4.34 2.25
CA ASP A 55 37.23 4.91 3.10
C ASP A 55 36.81 6.30 3.62
N PRO A 56 36.81 6.54 4.95
CA PRO A 56 36.45 7.85 5.51
C PRO A 56 37.39 8.98 5.07
N GLU A 57 38.62 8.69 4.66
CA GLU A 57 39.59 9.69 4.19
C GLU A 57 39.29 10.16 2.75
N ASP A 58 38.51 9.39 1.99
CA ASP A 58 38.03 9.79 0.65
C ASP A 58 36.70 10.54 0.75
N ALA A 59 36.80 11.86 0.92
CA ALA A 59 35.64 12.73 1.05
C ALA A 59 34.70 12.67 -0.16
N ASP A 60 35.20 12.43 -1.38
CA ASP A 60 34.38 12.34 -2.58
C ASP A 60 33.61 11.01 -2.65
N ALA A 61 34.29 9.90 -2.36
CA ALA A 61 33.63 8.59 -2.25
C ALA A 61 32.55 8.59 -1.16
N VAL A 62 32.83 9.18 0.00
CA VAL A 62 31.86 9.30 1.11
C VAL A 62 30.64 10.13 0.67
N ARG A 63 30.85 11.27 0.00
CA ARG A 63 29.74 12.10 -0.52
C ARG A 63 28.89 11.36 -1.54
N HIS A 64 29.53 10.70 -2.50
CA HIS A 64 28.84 9.94 -3.54
C HIS A 64 28.04 8.78 -2.94
N TRP A 65 28.66 8.01 -2.04
CA TRP A 65 28.03 6.88 -1.36
C TRP A 65 26.81 7.31 -0.55
N ASN A 66 26.92 8.39 0.24
CA ASN A 66 25.78 8.94 0.98
C ASN A 66 24.62 9.32 0.06
N ARG A 67 24.90 9.99 -1.06
CA ARG A 67 23.88 10.38 -2.04
C ARG A 67 23.18 9.15 -2.63
N CYS A 68 23.93 8.12 -3.02
CA CYS A 68 23.39 6.89 -3.55
C CYS A 68 22.50 6.17 -2.52
N ARG A 69 22.97 6.05 -1.28
CA ARG A 69 22.22 5.35 -0.23
C ARG A 69 20.99 6.10 0.26
N GLN A 70 21.03 7.42 0.31
CA GLN A 70 19.84 8.24 0.54
C GLN A 70 18.76 8.00 -0.52
N ARG A 71 19.17 7.87 -1.79
CA ARG A 71 18.26 7.55 -2.89
C ARG A 71 17.66 6.15 -2.76
N ASP A 72 18.46 5.16 -2.40
CA ASP A 72 17.98 3.79 -2.13
C ASP A 72 16.92 3.78 -1.01
N LEU A 73 17.23 4.44 0.11
CA LEU A 73 16.32 4.55 1.25
C LEU A 73 15.00 5.22 0.87
N LEU A 74 15.05 6.23 0.00
CA LEU A 74 13.85 6.87 -0.53
C LEU A 74 12.99 5.90 -1.35
N VAL A 75 13.61 5.07 -2.20
CA VAL A 75 12.90 4.06 -2.99
C VAL A 75 12.23 3.05 -2.06
N ILE A 76 12.94 2.62 -1.00
CA ILE A 76 12.41 1.70 0.00
C ILE A 76 11.19 2.29 0.70
N ILE A 77 11.29 3.48 1.29
CA ILE A 77 10.18 4.07 2.04
C ILE A 77 8.98 4.39 1.14
N ARG A 78 9.21 4.81 -0.11
CA ARG A 78 8.16 4.98 -1.12
C ARG A 78 7.43 3.66 -1.38
N THR A 79 8.17 2.58 -1.57
CA THR A 79 7.61 1.25 -1.79
C THR A 79 6.78 0.83 -0.59
N LEU A 80 7.31 0.95 0.63
CA LEU A 80 6.55 0.62 1.84
C LEU A 80 5.27 1.44 1.98
N ALA A 81 5.32 2.74 1.70
CA ALA A 81 4.14 3.60 1.79
C ALA A 81 3.01 3.18 0.83
N LEU A 82 3.36 2.62 -0.34
CA LEU A 82 2.41 2.07 -1.31
C LEU A 82 1.84 0.72 -0.86
N TRP A 83 2.67 -0.13 -0.25
CA TRP A 83 2.27 -1.49 0.15
C TRP A 83 1.62 -1.57 1.54
N GLU A 84 1.76 -0.53 2.37
CA GLU A 84 1.24 -0.50 3.75
C GLU A 84 -0.27 -0.79 3.87
N PRO A 85 -1.16 -0.30 3.00
CA PRO A 85 -2.58 -0.67 3.03
C PRO A 85 -2.81 -2.19 2.90
N PHE A 86 -2.08 -2.85 2.02
CA PHE A 86 -2.17 -4.31 1.83
C PHE A 86 -1.63 -5.09 3.03
N TYR A 87 -0.55 -4.61 3.64
CA TYR A 87 -0.05 -5.19 4.89
C TYR A 87 -1.01 -4.97 6.07
N ALA A 88 -1.72 -3.83 6.12
CA ALA A 88 -2.73 -3.56 7.13
C ALA A 88 -3.94 -4.48 6.98
N GLU A 89 -4.44 -4.70 5.76
CA GLU A 89 -5.54 -5.63 5.48
C GLU A 89 -5.18 -7.08 5.81
N GLY A 90 -3.98 -7.53 5.45
CA GLY A 90 -3.50 -8.87 5.83
C GLY A 90 -3.38 -9.06 7.35
N ARG A 91 -3.03 -8.01 8.10
CA ARG A 91 -3.00 -8.04 9.58
C ARG A 91 -4.40 -8.05 10.19
N LYS A 92 -5.36 -7.33 9.60
CA LYS A 92 -6.76 -7.37 10.03
C LYS A 92 -7.34 -8.77 9.85
N LYS A 93 -7.07 -9.44 8.72
CA LYS A 93 -7.49 -10.83 8.47
C LYS A 93 -6.82 -11.87 9.38
N LYS A 94 -5.62 -11.61 9.91
CA LYS A 94 -4.96 -12.48 10.89
C LYS A 94 -5.43 -12.24 12.33
N LYS A 95 -5.92 -11.04 12.65
CA LYS A 95 -6.48 -10.69 13.97
C LYS A 95 -7.95 -11.07 14.10
N ALA A 96 -8.71 -10.95 13.01
CA ALA A 96 -10.02 -11.55 12.90
C ALA A 96 -9.83 -13.07 12.91
N GLY A 97 -10.22 -13.73 13.99
CA GLY A 97 -10.21 -15.19 14.05
C GLY A 97 -11.07 -15.79 12.92
N PRO A 98 -10.97 -17.10 12.65
CA PRO A 98 -11.74 -17.77 11.59
C PRO A 98 -13.25 -17.45 11.63
N ALA A 99 -13.79 -17.23 12.82
CA ALA A 99 -15.21 -16.90 13.05
C ALA A 99 -15.63 -15.50 12.58
N GLU A 100 -14.76 -14.47 12.68
CA GLU A 100 -15.08 -13.11 12.22
C GLU A 100 -14.97 -12.97 10.70
N LEU A 101 -14.11 -13.76 10.05
CA LEU A 101 -14.04 -13.79 8.60
C LEU A 101 -15.28 -14.46 7.98
N TYR A 102 -15.86 -15.45 8.67
CA TYR A 102 -17.09 -16.10 8.23
C TYR A 102 -18.31 -15.17 8.34
N SER A 103 -18.40 -14.38 9.42
CA SER A 103 -19.52 -13.44 9.61
C SER A 103 -19.48 -12.24 8.66
N ILE A 104 -18.30 -11.73 8.27
CA ILE A 104 -18.19 -10.67 7.24
C ILE A 104 -18.60 -11.19 5.85
N ARG A 105 -18.28 -12.45 5.55
CA ARG A 105 -18.67 -13.09 4.29
C ARG A 105 -20.17 -13.31 4.21
N ILE A 106 -20.77 -13.81 5.30
CA ILE A 106 -22.23 -13.96 5.40
C ILE A 106 -22.94 -12.60 5.32
N ARG A 107 -22.44 -11.55 6.00
CA ARG A 107 -23.04 -10.22 5.88
C ARG A 107 -22.94 -9.62 4.47
N SER A 108 -21.88 -9.94 3.71
CA SER A 108 -21.73 -9.49 2.31
C SER A 108 -22.62 -10.28 1.35
N GLU A 109 -22.86 -11.57 1.63
CA GLU A 109 -23.81 -12.40 0.87
C GLU A 109 -25.27 -12.04 1.21
N ASP A 110 -25.59 -11.74 2.47
CA ASP A 110 -26.92 -11.32 2.91
C ASP A 110 -27.27 -9.89 2.46
N SER A 111 -26.30 -8.97 2.42
CA SER A 111 -26.51 -7.62 1.88
C SER A 111 -26.56 -7.59 0.35
N ALA A 112 -25.94 -8.56 -0.33
CA ALA A 112 -26.15 -8.80 -1.75
C ALA A 112 -27.49 -9.52 -2.05
N GLN A 113 -28.02 -10.31 -1.11
CA GLN A 113 -29.33 -10.97 -1.27
C GLN A 113 -30.54 -10.08 -0.94
N LEU A 114 -30.39 -9.04 -0.11
CA LEU A 114 -31.50 -8.12 0.21
C LEU A 114 -31.79 -7.05 -0.85
N SER A 115 -31.05 -7.02 -1.97
CA SER A 115 -31.21 -6.01 -3.03
C SER A 115 -31.49 -6.59 -4.43
N GLY A 116 -32.11 -7.78 -4.54
CA GLY A 116 -32.25 -8.40 -5.86
C GLY A 116 -33.25 -9.54 -6.06
N THR A 117 -34.46 -9.47 -5.52
CA THR A 117 -35.57 -10.35 -5.96
C THR A 117 -36.89 -9.59 -5.71
N ARG A 118 -37.81 -9.33 -6.66
CA ARG A 118 -38.22 -9.97 -7.91
C ARG A 118 -38.93 -8.91 -8.78
N ARG A 119 -38.86 -9.05 -10.11
CA ARG A 119 -40.04 -9.36 -10.96
C ARG A 119 -39.61 -9.76 -12.36
N SER A 120 -39.66 -11.06 -12.58
CA SER A 120 -39.86 -11.68 -13.88
C SER A 120 -41.30 -11.40 -14.29
N ASP A 121 -41.53 -10.71 -15.40
CA ASP A 121 -42.76 -10.85 -16.17
C ASP A 121 -42.42 -11.37 -17.57
N ARG A 122 -42.92 -12.58 -17.81
CA ARG A 122 -42.84 -13.34 -19.06
C ARG A 122 -43.43 -12.52 -20.20
N VAL A 123 -42.69 -12.45 -21.30
CA VAL A 123 -43.21 -12.07 -22.63
C VAL A 123 -44.45 -12.92 -22.96
N PRO A 124 -45.60 -12.35 -23.33
CA PRO A 124 -46.73 -13.14 -23.80
C PRO A 124 -46.43 -13.70 -25.20
N LYS A 125 -46.63 -15.01 -25.33
CA LYS A 125 -46.60 -15.76 -26.59
C LYS A 125 -47.81 -15.33 -27.45
N PRO A 126 -47.66 -14.93 -28.72
CA PRO A 126 -48.81 -14.72 -29.59
C PRO A 126 -49.38 -16.06 -30.02
N THR A 127 -50.59 -16.39 -29.56
CA THR A 127 -51.35 -17.54 -30.04
C THR A 127 -52.14 -17.11 -31.29
N LYS A 128 -51.99 -17.91 -32.36
CA LYS A 128 -52.66 -17.80 -33.66
C LYS A 128 -54.19 -17.63 -33.53
N ARG A 129 -54.79 -16.87 -34.46
CA ARG A 129 -56.22 -17.00 -34.82
C ARG A 129 -56.35 -17.75 -36.16
N PRO A 130 -57.39 -18.57 -36.36
CA PRO A 130 -57.58 -19.40 -37.54
C PRO A 130 -58.37 -18.72 -38.66
N ASP A 131 -58.09 -19.19 -39.87
CA ASP A 131 -58.79 -19.25 -41.17
C ASP A 131 -59.96 -18.32 -41.51
N GLY A 132 -59.87 -17.75 -42.71
CA GLY A 132 -60.97 -17.16 -43.47
C GLY A 132 -60.53 -16.82 -44.90
N THR A 133 -60.85 -17.73 -45.83
CA THR A 133 -60.71 -17.64 -47.29
C THR A 133 -61.34 -16.39 -47.91
N SER A 134 -60.65 -15.78 -48.89
CA SER A 134 -61.13 -15.51 -50.25
C SER A 134 -59.95 -15.10 -51.15
#